data_AF-A0A2G9UAB6-F1
#
_entry.id   AF-A0A2G9UAB6-F1
#
_cell.length_a   1.000
_cell.length_b   1.000
_cell.length_c   1.000
_cell.angle_alpha   90.00
_cell.angle_beta   90.00
_cell.angle_gamma   90.00
#
_symmetry.space_group_name_H-M   'P 1'
#
loop_
_entity.id
_entity.type
_entity.pdbx_description
1 polymer ?
#
loop_
_entity_poly.entity_id
_entity_poly.type
_entity_poly.pdbx_seq_one_letter_code
_entity_poly.pdbx_strand_id
1 'polypeptide(L)'
;MTLADAETIASSAPKFCDVRYANTAEDACKKNGGHLVTICSEEENTFVGYMANFQNDYYNNRINTWIGLYRDPKNKNNWLWKSGETCGYRNWHQHEPNNEGGNEENVHFFSSHDQLTWNDNQKEEYFYYICERKTCPLDDQ
;
A
#
# COMPACT_ATOMS: atom_id res chain seq x y z
N MET A 1 36.07 15.86 -15.20
CA MET A 1 34.88 15.24 -14.60
C MET A 1 35.05 13.75 -14.79
N THR A 2 35.54 13.08 -13.74
CA THR A 2 35.94 11.68 -13.80
C THR A 2 34.81 10.82 -13.28
N LEU A 3 34.79 9.55 -13.68
CA LEU A 3 33.82 8.53 -13.22
C LEU A 3 33.75 8.37 -11.69
N ALA A 4 34.68 8.97 -10.94
CA ALA A 4 34.71 8.98 -9.48
C ALA A 4 33.65 9.90 -8.84
N ASP A 5 33.03 10.82 -9.60
CA ASP A 5 31.99 11.72 -9.06
C ASP A 5 30.57 11.12 -9.15
N ALA A 6 30.39 9.99 -9.84
CA ALA A 6 29.10 9.32 -10.00
C ALA A 6 28.76 8.36 -8.85
N GLU A 7 29.73 8.02 -7.99
CA GLU A 7 29.56 7.03 -6.91
C GLU A 7 29.15 7.64 -5.55
N THR A 8 28.83 8.94 -5.49
CA THR A 8 28.38 9.60 -4.24
C THR A 8 26.87 9.95 -4.24
N ILE A 9 26.08 9.40 -5.17
CA ILE A 9 24.63 9.71 -5.31
C ILE A 9 23.76 8.44 -5.32
N ALA A 10 24.18 7.41 -4.60
CA ALA A 10 23.29 6.32 -4.22
C ALA A 10 23.45 6.09 -2.73
N SER A 11 22.50 6.61 -1.94
CA SER A 11 22.32 6.28 -0.53
C SER A 11 22.52 4.78 -0.30
N SER A 12 23.29 4.43 0.73
CA SER A 12 23.51 3.07 1.22
C SER A 12 22.25 2.42 1.82
N ALA A 13 21.09 3.07 1.70
CA ALA A 13 19.80 2.48 2.02
C ALA A 13 19.49 1.34 1.03
N PRO A 14 19.12 0.13 1.51
CA PRO A 14 18.76 -0.95 0.61
C PRO A 14 17.49 -0.57 -0.17
N LYS A 15 17.53 -0.80 -1.48
CA LYS A 15 16.39 -0.60 -2.38
C LYS A 15 15.46 -1.81 -2.22
N PHE A 16 14.44 -1.69 -1.39
CA PHE A 16 13.48 -2.78 -1.18
C PHE A 16 12.27 -2.61 -2.10
N CYS A 17 12.01 -3.62 -2.92
CA CYS A 17 10.73 -3.88 -3.57
C CYS A 17 10.36 -5.29 -3.13
N ASP A 18 9.41 -5.41 -2.21
CA ASP A 18 9.11 -6.68 -1.53
C ASP A 18 7.61 -6.96 -1.61
N VAL A 19 7.26 -8.25 -1.56
CA VAL A 19 5.88 -8.74 -1.55
C VAL A 19 5.61 -9.44 -0.23
N ARG A 20 4.44 -9.19 0.34
CA ARG A 20 4.10 -9.67 1.68
C ARG A 20 2.63 -10.08 1.74
N TYR A 21 2.35 -11.00 2.67
CA TYR A 21 0.99 -11.22 3.15
C TYR A 21 0.47 -9.95 3.81
N ALA A 22 -0.83 -9.66 3.70
CA ALA A 22 -1.42 -8.43 4.21
C ALA A 22 -1.14 -8.19 5.70
N ASN A 23 -1.12 -9.25 6.51
CA ASN A 23 -0.80 -9.18 7.94
C ASN A 23 0.68 -8.84 8.21
N THR A 24 1.60 -9.37 7.40
CA THR A 24 3.04 -9.09 7.54
C THR A 24 3.49 -7.78 6.89
N ALA A 25 2.72 -7.25 5.93
CA ALA A 25 3.00 -5.98 5.27
C ALA A 25 2.91 -4.81 6.26
N GLU A 26 1.92 -4.84 7.16
CA GLU A 26 1.79 -3.85 8.24
C GLU A 26 3.00 -3.88 9.19
N ASP A 27 3.46 -5.06 9.58
CA ASP A 27 4.63 -5.19 10.45
C ASP A 27 5.91 -4.66 9.76
N ALA A 28 6.01 -4.81 8.44
CA ALA A 28 7.10 -4.23 7.66
C ALA A 28 7.06 -2.69 7.67
N CYS A 29 5.87 -2.08 7.53
CA CYS A 29 5.72 -0.64 7.66
C CYS A 29 6.04 -0.14 9.07
N LYS A 30 5.55 -0.84 10.12
CA LYS A 30 5.84 -0.50 11.51
C LYS A 30 7.31 -0.53 11.85
N LYS A 31 8.06 -1.50 11.32
CA LYS A 31 9.53 -1.57 11.46
C LYS A 31 10.25 -0.34 10.91
N ASN A 32 9.64 0.37 9.97
CA ASN A 32 10.16 1.60 9.38
C ASN A 32 9.51 2.87 9.96
N GLY A 33 8.78 2.74 11.07
CA GLY A 33 8.12 3.85 11.77
C GLY A 33 6.86 4.36 11.09
N GLY A 34 6.24 3.57 10.21
CA GLY A 34 5.02 3.93 9.50
C GLY A 34 3.94 2.86 9.62
N HIS A 35 2.88 3.02 8.84
CA HIS A 35 1.78 2.07 8.68
C HIS A 35 1.56 1.80 7.20
N LEU A 36 0.81 0.76 6.85
CA LEU A 36 0.25 0.69 5.51
C LEU A 36 -0.56 1.96 5.21
N VAL A 37 -0.42 2.46 3.98
CA VAL A 37 -0.91 3.79 3.58
C VAL A 37 -2.41 3.99 3.86
N THR A 38 -2.73 5.16 4.41
CA THR A 38 -4.10 5.66 4.56
C THR A 38 -4.47 6.43 3.30
N ILE A 39 -5.73 6.39 2.87
CA ILE A 39 -6.20 7.21 1.74
C ILE A 39 -7.44 7.99 2.16
N CYS A 40 -7.30 9.31 2.17
CA CYS A 40 -8.27 10.26 2.68
C CYS A 40 -8.86 11.17 1.58
N SER A 41 -8.31 11.14 0.36
CA SER A 41 -8.84 11.89 -0.79
C SER A 41 -8.64 11.19 -2.12
N GLU A 42 -9.27 11.71 -3.18
CA GLU A 42 -9.11 11.23 -4.56
C GLU A 42 -7.72 11.51 -5.12
N GLU A 43 -7.14 12.66 -4.78
CA GLU A 43 -5.78 13.04 -5.17
C GLU A 43 -4.76 12.09 -4.56
N GLU A 44 -4.92 11.74 -3.29
CA GLU A 44 -4.08 10.77 -2.60
C GLU A 44 -4.25 9.37 -3.20
N ASN A 45 -5.49 8.95 -3.49
CA ASN A 45 -5.76 7.69 -4.18
C ASN A 45 -5.01 7.60 -5.51
N THR A 46 -5.06 8.68 -6.29
CA THR A 46 -4.41 8.77 -7.60
C THR A 46 -2.89 8.65 -7.46
N PHE A 47 -2.31 9.39 -6.51
CA PHE A 47 -0.88 9.34 -6.23
C PHE A 47 -0.41 7.94 -5.82
N VAL A 48 -1.10 7.30 -4.87
CA VAL A 48 -0.78 5.95 -4.40
C VAL A 48 -0.97 4.90 -5.50
N GLY A 49 -2.04 5.03 -6.29
CA GLY A 49 -2.30 4.15 -7.43
C GLY A 49 -1.20 4.20 -8.48
N TYR A 50 -0.66 5.39 -8.79
CA TYR A 50 0.50 5.50 -9.69
C TYR A 50 1.78 4.89 -9.12
N MET A 51 2.01 5.00 -7.79
CA MET A 51 3.13 4.28 -7.16
C MET A 51 2.98 2.77 -7.29
N ALA A 52 1.76 2.24 -7.10
CA ALA A 52 1.46 0.81 -7.27
C ALA A 52 1.70 0.33 -8.72
N ASN A 53 1.30 1.13 -9.71
CA ASN A 53 1.52 0.80 -11.13
C ASN A 53 2.99 0.90 -11.55
N PHE A 54 3.72 1.92 -11.07
CA PHE A 54 5.14 2.09 -11.39
C PHE A 54 5.97 0.85 -11.01
N GLN A 55 5.65 0.24 -9.86
CA GLN A 55 6.31 -0.98 -9.41
C GLN A 55 6.02 -2.16 -10.35
N ASN A 56 4.78 -2.25 -10.86
CA ASN A 56 4.37 -3.27 -11.81
C ASN A 56 5.05 -3.12 -13.18
N ASP A 57 5.14 -1.90 -13.71
CA ASP A 57 5.79 -1.64 -14.99
C ASP A 57 7.29 -1.95 -14.93
N TYR A 58 7.94 -1.63 -13.81
CA TYR A 58 9.37 -1.89 -13.62
C TYR A 58 9.70 -3.40 -13.62
N TYR A 59 8.86 -4.23 -12.99
CA TYR A 59 9.10 -5.68 -12.87
C TYR A 59 8.29 -6.54 -13.85
N ASN A 60 7.38 -5.95 -14.62
CA ASN A 60 6.47 -6.61 -15.57
C ASN A 60 5.73 -7.84 -14.99
N ASN A 61 5.23 -7.73 -13.76
CA ASN A 61 4.69 -8.89 -13.02
C ASN A 61 3.23 -8.79 -12.55
N ARG A 62 2.52 -7.67 -12.80
CA ARG A 62 1.07 -7.47 -12.52
C ARG A 62 0.65 -7.99 -11.13
N ILE A 63 1.40 -7.65 -10.11
CA ILE A 63 1.14 -7.96 -8.71
C ILE A 63 0.39 -6.80 -8.08
N ASN A 64 -0.74 -7.09 -7.43
CA ASN A 64 -1.55 -6.10 -6.71
C ASN A 64 -0.77 -5.42 -5.57
N THR A 65 -1.37 -4.42 -4.92
CA THR A 65 -0.70 -3.64 -3.86
C THR A 65 -1.59 -3.39 -2.66
N TRP A 66 -1.20 -3.91 -1.49
CA TRP A 66 -1.90 -3.71 -0.22
C TRP A 66 -1.89 -2.25 0.24
N ILE A 67 -3.01 -1.82 0.83
CA ILE A 67 -3.18 -0.55 1.54
C ILE A 67 -3.60 -0.78 3.00
N GLY A 68 -3.69 0.29 3.78
CA GLY A 68 -3.94 0.23 5.23
C GLY A 68 -5.38 -0.04 5.63
N LEU A 69 -6.32 -0.14 4.68
CA LEU A 69 -7.74 -0.38 4.97
C LEU A 69 -7.95 -1.85 5.32
N TYR A 70 -8.71 -2.11 6.39
CA TYR A 70 -9.06 -3.46 6.81
C TYR A 70 -10.46 -3.52 7.41
N ARG A 71 -11.08 -4.70 7.31
CA ARG A 71 -12.44 -4.95 7.82
C ARG A 71 -12.43 -5.01 9.33
N ASP A 72 -13.34 -4.28 9.97
CA ASP A 72 -13.45 -4.26 11.43
C ASP A 72 -13.85 -5.64 11.97
N PRO A 73 -13.04 -6.27 12.85
CA PRO A 73 -13.36 -7.58 13.43
C PRO A 73 -14.62 -7.58 14.31
N LYS A 74 -15.03 -6.43 14.84
CA LYS A 74 -16.21 -6.29 15.71
C LYS A 74 -17.47 -5.94 14.96
N ASN A 75 -17.34 -5.33 13.77
CA ASN A 75 -18.45 -4.97 12.92
C ASN A 75 -18.06 -5.16 11.45
N LYS A 76 -18.40 -6.31 10.87
CA LYS A 76 -17.99 -6.69 9.51
C LYS A 76 -18.52 -5.74 8.40
N ASN A 77 -19.46 -4.84 8.72
CA ASN A 77 -19.94 -3.79 7.82
C ASN A 77 -19.12 -2.49 7.88
N ASN A 78 -18.11 -2.44 8.76
CA ASN A 78 -17.26 -1.27 8.97
C ASN A 78 -15.83 -1.53 8.50
N TRP A 79 -15.14 -0.44 8.13
CA TRP A 79 -13.77 -0.45 7.65
C TRP A 79 -12.93 0.53 8.47
N LEU A 80 -11.76 0.07 8.90
CA LEU A 80 -10.82 0.83 9.72
C LEU A 80 -9.47 0.95 9.00
N TRP A 81 -8.69 1.96 9.37
CA TRP A 81 -7.32 2.11 8.90
C TRP A 81 -6.33 1.60 9.95
N LYS A 82 -5.30 0.86 9.52
CA LYS A 82 -4.26 0.33 10.41
C LYS A 82 -3.44 1.42 11.10
N SER A 83 -3.34 2.60 10.48
CA SER A 83 -2.78 3.82 11.04
C SER A 83 -3.57 4.40 12.23
N GLY A 84 -4.84 3.98 12.39
CA GLY A 84 -5.77 4.53 13.37
C GLY A 84 -6.46 5.82 12.93
N GLU A 85 -6.18 6.30 11.71
CA GLU A 85 -6.82 7.50 11.17
C GLU A 85 -8.29 7.27 10.82
N THR A 86 -9.09 8.32 10.96
CA THR A 86 -10.55 8.25 10.76
C THR A 86 -10.94 8.87 9.42
N CYS A 87 -10.44 8.29 8.32
CA CYS A 87 -10.76 8.74 6.97
C CYS A 87 -11.91 7.93 6.35
N GLY A 88 -12.91 8.64 5.81
CA GLY A 88 -14.12 8.08 5.21
C GLY A 88 -14.06 7.84 3.70
N TYR A 89 -13.00 8.27 3.02
CA TYR A 89 -12.85 8.11 1.57
C TYR A 89 -12.75 6.64 1.17
N ARG A 90 -13.48 6.24 0.13
CA ARG A 90 -13.48 4.86 -0.38
C ARG A 90 -13.52 4.88 -1.91
N ASN A 91 -12.65 4.11 -2.55
CA ASN A 91 -12.61 3.96 -4.01
C ASN A 91 -12.70 2.50 -4.45
N TRP A 92 -13.74 1.81 -3.96
CA TRP A 92 -13.99 0.42 -4.30
C TRP A 92 -14.17 0.23 -5.81
N HIS A 93 -13.63 -0.87 -6.33
CA HIS A 93 -13.94 -1.32 -7.67
C HIS A 93 -15.44 -1.62 -7.77
N GLN A 94 -15.96 -1.56 -8.98
CA GLN A 94 -17.33 -1.98 -9.24
C GLN A 94 -17.58 -3.38 -8.66
N HIS A 95 -18.64 -3.50 -7.86
CA HIS A 95 -19.07 -4.71 -7.12
C HIS A 95 -18.29 -5.05 -5.85
N GLU A 96 -17.30 -4.24 -5.48
CA GLU A 96 -16.56 -4.38 -4.23
C GLU A 96 -17.07 -3.45 -3.12
N PRO A 97 -16.83 -3.79 -1.84
CA PRO A 97 -16.26 -5.03 -1.36
C PRO A 97 -17.28 -6.18 -1.32
N ASN A 98 -16.92 -7.35 -1.85
CA ASN A 98 -17.82 -8.48 -2.03
C ASN A 98 -17.70 -9.55 -0.92
N ASN A 99 -16.60 -9.55 -0.16
CA ASN A 99 -16.31 -10.50 0.90
C ASN A 99 -16.39 -11.97 0.44
N GLU A 100 -15.77 -12.29 -0.68
CA GLU A 100 -15.74 -13.62 -1.28
C GLU A 100 -15.24 -14.65 -0.26
N GLY A 101 -15.93 -15.79 -0.14
CA GLY A 101 -15.59 -16.83 0.84
C GLY A 101 -15.79 -16.45 2.32
N GLY A 102 -16.16 -15.20 2.62
CA GLY A 102 -16.41 -14.71 3.97
C GLY A 102 -15.15 -14.37 4.77
N ASN A 103 -13.98 -14.30 4.13
CA ASN A 103 -12.66 -14.15 4.77
C ASN A 103 -11.80 -13.02 4.15
N GLU A 104 -12.43 -12.01 3.55
CA GLU A 104 -11.71 -10.87 2.95
C GLU A 104 -11.66 -9.69 3.92
N GLU A 105 -10.56 -9.63 4.68
CA GLU A 105 -10.37 -8.60 5.71
C GLU A 105 -9.39 -7.49 5.33
N ASN A 106 -8.70 -7.57 4.20
CA ASN A 106 -7.66 -6.62 3.82
C ASN A 106 -7.94 -6.05 2.44
N VAL A 107 -7.37 -4.89 2.12
CA VAL A 107 -7.71 -4.16 0.89
C VAL A 107 -6.47 -3.88 0.06
N HIS A 108 -6.58 -4.04 -1.26
CA HIS A 108 -5.51 -3.76 -2.20
C HIS A 108 -5.98 -2.95 -3.42
N PHE A 109 -5.06 -2.26 -4.08
CA PHE A 109 -5.23 -1.80 -5.46
C PHE A 109 -5.13 -2.96 -6.44
N PHE A 110 -5.85 -2.85 -7.55
CA PHE A 110 -5.58 -3.67 -8.73
C PHE A 110 -4.36 -3.17 -9.50
N SER A 111 -3.45 -4.07 -9.87
CA SER A 111 -2.21 -3.75 -10.59
C SER A 111 -2.37 -3.36 -12.05
N SER A 112 -3.53 -3.62 -12.65
CA SER A 112 -3.73 -3.50 -14.11
C SER A 112 -5.05 -2.85 -14.51
N HIS A 113 -5.59 -1.97 -13.64
CA HIS A 113 -6.78 -1.19 -13.95
C HIS A 113 -6.45 0.29 -13.96
N ASP A 114 -6.70 0.96 -15.09
CA ASP A 114 -6.56 2.42 -15.26
C ASP A 114 -7.44 3.22 -14.28
N GLN A 115 -8.38 2.55 -13.61
CA GLN A 115 -9.34 3.14 -12.70
C GLN A 115 -8.78 3.38 -11.29
N LEU A 116 -7.61 2.82 -10.95
CA LEU A 116 -6.97 2.97 -9.63
C LEU A 116 -7.94 2.68 -8.47
N THR A 117 -8.69 1.58 -8.58
CA THR A 117 -9.74 1.16 -7.64
C THR A 117 -9.30 -0.02 -6.77
N TRP A 118 -10.07 -0.28 -5.72
CA TRP A 118 -9.72 -1.23 -4.65
C TRP A 118 -10.58 -2.48 -4.63
N ASN A 119 -10.03 -3.53 -4.06
CA ASN A 119 -10.69 -4.79 -3.78
C ASN A 119 -10.41 -5.23 -2.35
N ASP A 120 -11.36 -5.86 -1.67
CA ASP A 120 -11.07 -6.61 -0.47
C ASP A 120 -10.59 -8.03 -0.81
N ASN A 121 -9.71 -8.59 0.01
CA ASN A 121 -9.13 -9.90 -0.23
C ASN A 121 -8.65 -10.54 1.08
N GLN A 122 -8.46 -11.85 1.04
CA GLN A 122 -7.95 -12.65 2.14
C GLN A 122 -6.49 -12.29 2.46
N LYS A 123 -6.08 -12.51 3.71
CA LYS A 123 -4.74 -12.11 4.19
C LYS A 123 -3.60 -12.98 3.65
N GLU A 124 -3.93 -14.16 3.15
CA GLU A 124 -3.00 -15.16 2.62
C GLU A 124 -2.51 -14.87 1.19
N GLU A 125 -2.89 -13.74 0.58
CA GLU A 125 -2.35 -13.32 -0.71
C GLU A 125 -1.03 -12.55 -0.58
N TYR A 126 -0.15 -12.73 -1.57
CA TYR A 126 1.17 -12.08 -1.63
C TYR A 126 1.17 -10.93 -2.63
N PHE A 127 1.12 -9.70 -2.13
CA PHE A 127 1.11 -8.49 -2.94
C PHE A 127 2.23 -7.53 -2.54
N TYR A 128 2.51 -6.56 -3.41
CA TYR A 128 3.29 -5.38 -3.00
C TYR A 128 2.55 -4.63 -1.89
N TYR A 129 3.20 -3.66 -1.29
CA TYR A 129 2.59 -2.82 -0.27
C TYR A 129 3.20 -1.43 -0.24
N ILE A 130 2.40 -0.43 0.11
CA ILE A 130 2.85 0.95 0.25
C ILE A 130 2.72 1.36 1.72
N CYS A 131 3.82 1.85 2.28
CA CYS A 131 3.87 2.39 3.62
C CYS A 131 3.76 3.91 3.60
N GLU A 132 3.11 4.46 4.62
CA GLU A 132 3.04 5.88 4.90
C GLU A 132 3.62 6.16 6.29
N ARG A 133 4.34 7.29 6.40
CA ARG A 133 4.87 7.79 7.67
C ARG A 133 4.61 9.28 7.76
N LYS A 134 4.16 9.73 8.95
CA LYS A 134 3.83 11.14 9.21
C LYS A 134 5.02 12.08 9.22
N THR A 135 6.20 11.57 9.53
CA THR A 135 7.43 12.35 9.60
C THR A 135 8.40 11.90 8.52
N CYS A 136 9.03 12.86 7.83
CA CYS A 136 10.20 12.54 7.03
C CYS A 136 11.40 12.44 7.98
N PRO A 137 12.23 11.37 7.96
CA PRO A 137 13.43 11.26 8.79
C PRO A 137 14.50 12.31 8.47
N LEU A 138 14.28 13.09 7.41
CA LEU A 138 15.08 14.25 7.06
C LEU A 138 14.59 15.53 7.76
N ASP A 139 13.39 15.54 8.34
CA ASP A 139 12.87 16.68 9.12
C ASP A 139 13.50 16.75 10.52
N ASP A 140 14.13 15.66 10.98
CA ASP A 140 14.81 15.53 12.27
C ASP A 140 16.36 15.67 12.17
N GLN A 141 16.89 16.09 11.02
CA GLN A 141 18.33 16.29 10.76
C GLN A 141 18.65 17.76 10.47
#